data_AF-V5FRU4-F1
#
_entry.id   AF-V5FRU4-F1
#
_cell.length_a   1.000
_cell.length_b   1.000
_cell.length_c   1.000
_cell.angle_alpha   90.00
_cell.angle_beta   90.00
_cell.angle_gamma   90.00
#
_symmetry.space_group_name_H-M   'P 1'
#
loop_
_entity.id
_entity.type
_entity.pdbx_description
1 polymer ?
#
loop_
_entity_poly.entity_id
_entity_poly.type
_entity_poly.pdbx_seq_one_letter_code
_entity_poly.pdbx_strand_id
1 'polypeptide(L)'
;SQPAMFRVAREDAVRQICEKLKQKIDEFLELENYDWLLVEPKGHASSYISDLIAFLQTTFQSFTNIPPEAAQIACKSACEHIANSLFAMLMNDEIKQISMGALNQLNLDLLQCELFAASEPVKGLQEDA
;
A
#
# COMPACT_ATOMS: atom_id res chain seq x y z
N SER A 1 -22.24 -18.20 -23.18
CA SER A 1 -23.55 -17.74 -22.65
C SER A 1 -23.35 -16.43 -21.91
N GLN A 2 -24.40 -15.62 -21.71
CA GLN A 2 -24.30 -14.29 -21.08
C GLN A 2 -23.60 -14.26 -19.70
N PRO A 3 -23.80 -15.23 -18.77
CA PRO A 3 -23.13 -15.21 -17.46
C PRO A 3 -21.60 -15.18 -17.54
N ALA A 4 -21.00 -15.83 -18.55
CA ALA A 4 -19.54 -15.80 -18.74
C ALA A 4 -19.03 -14.41 -19.12
N MET A 5 -19.80 -13.64 -19.90
CA MET A 5 -19.44 -12.28 -20.31
C MET A 5 -19.48 -11.31 -19.12
N PHE A 6 -20.52 -11.40 -18.27
CA PHE A 6 -20.59 -10.61 -17.04
C PHE A 6 -19.47 -10.96 -16.05
N ARG A 7 -19.05 -12.23 -15.97
CA ARG A 7 -17.93 -12.63 -15.11
C ARG A 7 -16.61 -12.02 -15.59
N VAL A 8 -16.31 -12.08 -16.89
CA VAL A 8 -15.12 -11.45 -17.47
C VAL A 8 -15.13 -9.92 -17.29
N ALA A 9 -16.27 -9.27 -17.49
CA ALA A 9 -16.39 -7.81 -17.25
C ALA A 9 -16.17 -7.44 -15.77
N ARG A 10 -16.57 -8.29 -14.83
CA ARG A 10 -16.30 -8.13 -13.39
C ARG A 10 -14.82 -8.32 -13.06
N GLU A 11 -14.21 -9.39 -13.57
CA GLU A 11 -12.77 -9.68 -13.43
C GLU A 11 -11.92 -8.51 -13.98
N ASP A 12 -12.35 -7.91 -15.10
CA ASP A 12 -11.71 -6.76 -15.71
C ASP A 12 -11.82 -5.47 -14.87
N ALA A 13 -13.04 -5.16 -14.38
CA ALA A 13 -13.25 -4.01 -13.51
C ALA A 13 -12.45 -4.10 -12.20
N VAL A 14 -12.34 -5.29 -11.59
CA VAL A 14 -11.48 -5.52 -10.41
C VAL A 14 -10.01 -5.23 -10.75
N ARG A 15 -9.52 -5.72 -11.89
CA ARG A 15 -8.14 -5.48 -12.33
C ARG A 15 -7.85 -4.00 -12.53
N GLN A 16 -8.75 -3.26 -13.19
CA GLN A 16 -8.61 -1.82 -13.39
C GLN A 16 -8.61 -1.04 -12.06
N ILE A 17 -9.40 -1.46 -11.06
CA ILE A 17 -9.35 -0.86 -9.71
C ILE A 17 -7.97 -1.10 -9.07
N CYS A 18 -7.45 -2.33 -9.12
CA CYS A 18 -6.12 -2.64 -8.59
C CYS A 18 -5.01 -1.87 -9.32
N GLU A 19 -5.03 -1.81 -10.66
CA GLU A 19 -4.07 -1.06 -11.47
C GLU A 19 -4.09 0.44 -11.16
N LYS A 20 -5.28 1.04 -10.97
CA LYS A 20 -5.42 2.46 -10.61
C LYS A 20 -5.01 2.77 -9.19
N LEU A 21 -5.25 1.85 -8.24
CA LEU A 21 -4.70 1.96 -6.89
C LEU A 21 -3.17 1.90 -6.92
N LYS A 22 -2.58 0.92 -7.62
CA LYS A 22 -1.11 0.78 -7.74
C LYS A 22 -0.46 2.03 -8.34
N GLN A 23 -0.95 2.50 -9.48
CA GLN A 23 -0.49 3.76 -10.08
C GLN A 23 -0.56 4.94 -9.10
N LYS A 24 -1.63 5.05 -8.29
CA LYS A 24 -1.74 6.14 -7.31
C LYS A 24 -0.88 5.93 -6.06
N ILE A 25 -0.56 4.68 -5.70
CA ILE A 25 0.43 4.35 -4.67
C ILE A 25 1.83 4.76 -5.17
N ASP A 26 2.19 4.42 -6.40
CA ASP A 26 3.47 4.77 -7.02
C ASP A 26 3.69 6.31 -7.01
N GLU A 27 2.67 7.09 -7.37
CA GLU A 27 2.70 8.57 -7.26
C GLU A 27 2.96 9.12 -5.83
N PHE A 28 2.71 8.34 -4.77
CA PHE A 28 3.10 8.71 -3.40
C PHE A 28 4.51 8.22 -3.07
N LEU A 29 4.90 7.03 -3.52
CA LEU A 29 6.23 6.48 -3.28
C LEU A 29 7.33 7.28 -4.01
N GLU A 30 7.05 7.83 -5.19
CA GLU A 30 7.94 8.79 -5.90
C GLU A 30 8.26 10.08 -5.09
N LEU A 31 7.58 10.32 -3.96
CA LEU A 31 7.87 11.41 -3.03
C LEU A 31 8.86 11.01 -1.92
N GLU A 32 9.42 9.80 -1.97
CA GLU A 32 10.43 9.34 -1.02
C GLU A 32 11.70 10.20 -1.05
N ASN A 33 12.24 10.50 0.13
CA ASN A 33 13.43 11.32 0.28
C ASN A 33 14.15 10.92 1.58
N TYR A 34 14.66 9.67 1.60
CA TYR A 34 15.43 9.14 2.71
C TYR A 34 16.85 9.69 2.69
N ASP A 35 17.24 10.33 3.79
CA ASP A 35 18.65 10.43 4.15
C ASP A 35 19.09 9.04 4.65
N TRP A 36 19.74 8.27 3.79
CA TRP A 36 20.24 6.92 4.12
C TRP A 36 21.36 6.94 5.17
N LEU A 37 21.93 8.11 5.49
CA LEU A 37 22.95 8.32 6.51
C LEU A 37 22.40 9.01 7.79
N LEU A 38 21.07 9.18 7.89
CA LEU A 38 20.36 9.76 9.02
C LEU A 38 20.79 9.16 10.37
N VAL A 39 21.20 10.02 11.30
CA VAL A 39 21.76 9.59 12.60
C VAL A 39 20.69 8.96 13.50
N GLU A 40 19.52 9.58 13.60
CA GLU A 40 18.38 9.15 14.43
C GLU A 40 17.06 9.32 13.65
N PRO A 41 16.06 8.43 13.83
CA PRO A 41 14.77 8.55 13.15
C PRO A 41 13.98 9.78 13.63
N LYS A 42 13.05 10.28 12.80
CA LYS A 42 12.22 11.46 13.09
C LYS A 42 11.21 11.27 14.23
N GLY A 43 11.08 10.05 14.77
CA GLY A 43 10.12 9.68 15.82
C GLY A 43 8.68 9.46 15.34
N HIS A 44 8.42 9.67 14.05
CA HIS A 44 7.17 9.38 13.36
C HIS A 44 7.45 8.87 11.94
N ALA A 45 6.47 8.21 11.31
CA ALA A 45 6.53 7.81 9.90
C ALA A 45 6.65 9.02 8.96
N SER A 46 7.19 8.81 7.76
CA SER A 46 7.36 9.83 6.74
C SER A 46 6.02 10.34 6.22
N SER A 47 5.97 11.63 5.83
CA SER A 47 4.74 12.29 5.39
C SER A 47 4.09 11.60 4.20
N TYR A 48 4.88 11.16 3.20
CA TYR A 48 4.35 10.48 2.02
C TYR A 48 3.62 9.18 2.36
N ILE A 49 4.04 8.45 3.40
CA ILE A 49 3.37 7.25 3.90
C ILE A 49 2.10 7.63 4.68
N SER A 50 2.16 8.66 5.53
CA SER A 50 0.96 9.16 6.22
C SER A 50 -0.12 9.66 5.25
N ASP A 51 0.25 10.38 4.19
CA ASP A 51 -0.65 10.87 3.16
C ASP A 51 -1.20 9.72 2.29
N LEU A 52 -0.36 8.72 1.96
CA LEU A 52 -0.76 7.49 1.29
C LEU A 52 -1.78 6.68 2.09
N ILE A 53 -1.56 6.49 3.39
CA ILE A 53 -2.50 5.78 4.27
C ILE A 53 -3.81 6.57 4.41
N ALA A 54 -3.76 7.90 4.55
CA ALA A 54 -4.97 8.73 4.56
C ALA A 54 -5.76 8.65 3.25
N PHE A 55 -5.07 8.61 2.10
CA PHE A 55 -5.67 8.39 0.78
C PHE A 55 -6.35 7.01 0.68
N LEU A 56 -5.69 5.94 1.13
CA LEU A 56 -6.25 4.58 1.06
C LEU A 56 -7.45 4.41 2.00
N GLN A 57 -7.37 4.93 3.24
CA GLN A 57 -8.51 4.96 4.17
C GLN A 57 -9.72 5.68 3.55
N THR A 58 -9.52 6.87 2.97
CA THR A 58 -10.57 7.64 2.31
C THR A 58 -11.15 6.90 1.10
N THR A 59 -10.30 6.23 0.33
CA THR A 59 -10.69 5.49 -0.88
C THR A 59 -11.51 4.25 -0.54
N PHE A 60 -11.06 3.42 0.40
CA PHE A 60 -11.80 2.21 0.81
C PHE A 60 -13.09 2.53 1.58
N GLN A 61 -13.13 3.62 2.36
CA GLN A 61 -14.40 4.13 2.93
C GLN A 61 -15.40 4.56 1.83
N SER A 62 -14.91 5.00 0.67
CA SER A 62 -15.73 5.41 -0.47
C SER A 62 -16.26 4.23 -1.31
N PHE A 63 -15.83 2.99 -1.06
CA PHE A 63 -16.22 1.79 -1.83
C PHE A 63 -17.66 1.28 -1.54
N THR A 64 -18.59 2.18 -1.21
CA THR A 64 -19.97 1.88 -0.76
C THR A 64 -20.81 1.05 -1.75
N ASN A 65 -20.47 1.10 -3.04
CA ASN A 65 -21.16 0.37 -4.12
C ASN A 65 -20.27 -0.70 -4.80
N ILE A 66 -19.06 -0.96 -4.29
CA ILE A 66 -18.15 -1.97 -4.81
C ILE A 66 -18.50 -3.34 -4.16
N PRO A 67 -18.54 -4.46 -4.90
CA PRO A 67 -18.74 -5.78 -4.31
C PRO A 67 -17.68 -6.09 -3.24
N PRO A 68 -18.02 -6.67 -2.08
CA PRO A 68 -17.05 -6.90 -1.00
C PRO A 68 -15.81 -7.69 -1.43
N GLU A 69 -15.99 -8.74 -2.24
CA GLU A 69 -14.92 -9.53 -2.89
C GLU A 69 -13.95 -8.64 -3.70
N ALA A 70 -14.47 -7.67 -4.46
CA ALA A 70 -13.67 -6.74 -5.25
C ALA A 70 -12.91 -5.74 -4.37
N ALA A 71 -13.54 -5.24 -3.30
CA ALA A 71 -12.90 -4.35 -2.33
C ALA A 71 -11.76 -5.07 -1.56
N GLN A 72 -11.97 -6.33 -1.18
CA GLN A 72 -10.99 -7.17 -0.49
C GLN A 72 -9.77 -7.46 -1.39
N ILE A 73 -9.99 -7.84 -2.66
CA ILE A 73 -8.92 -8.04 -3.65
C ILE A 73 -8.13 -6.73 -3.86
N ALA A 74 -8.83 -5.61 -4.01
CA ALA A 74 -8.21 -4.29 -4.17
C ALA A 74 -7.35 -3.90 -2.96
N CYS A 75 -7.82 -4.15 -1.73
CA CYS A 75 -7.07 -3.87 -0.51
C CYS A 75 -5.86 -4.79 -0.34
N LYS A 76 -6.00 -6.11 -0.58
CA LYS A 76 -4.88 -7.06 -0.50
C LYS A 76 -3.80 -6.71 -1.52
N SER A 77 -4.19 -6.39 -2.77
CA SER A 77 -3.23 -6.02 -3.81
C SER A 77 -2.60 -4.63 -3.62
N ALA A 78 -3.26 -3.71 -2.91
CA ALA A 78 -2.65 -2.45 -2.48
C ALA A 78 -1.59 -2.66 -1.39
N CYS A 79 -1.90 -3.43 -0.34
CA CYS A 79 -0.96 -3.73 0.75
C CYS A 79 0.26 -4.53 0.26
N GLU A 80 0.02 -5.54 -0.60
CA GLU A 80 1.06 -6.30 -1.29
C GLU A 80 1.98 -5.40 -2.12
N HIS A 81 1.42 -4.42 -2.84
CA HIS A 81 2.20 -3.49 -3.65
C HIS A 81 3.10 -2.59 -2.79
N ILE A 82 2.56 -2.03 -1.69
CA ILE A 82 3.34 -1.21 -0.74
C ILE A 82 4.48 -2.02 -0.13
N ALA A 83 4.21 -3.25 0.34
CA ALA A 83 5.23 -4.11 0.93
C ALA A 83 6.35 -4.45 -0.06
N ASN A 84 5.99 -4.80 -1.30
CA ASN A 84 6.96 -5.09 -2.36
C ASN A 84 7.78 -3.86 -2.76
N SER A 85 7.17 -2.67 -2.87
CA SER A 85 7.89 -1.44 -3.23
C SER A 85 8.80 -0.94 -2.11
N LEU A 86 8.39 -1.00 -0.83
CA LEU A 86 9.27 -0.68 0.30
C LEU A 86 10.45 -1.66 0.40
N PHE A 87 10.23 -2.94 0.10
CA PHE A 87 11.31 -3.93 0.01
C PHE A 87 12.24 -3.66 -1.19
N ALA A 88 11.70 -3.30 -2.36
CA ALA A 88 12.49 -2.96 -3.55
C ALA A 88 13.34 -1.69 -3.33
N MET A 89 12.78 -0.67 -2.67
CA MET A 89 13.52 0.52 -2.22
C MET A 89 14.68 0.13 -1.30
N LEU A 90 14.45 -0.71 -0.28
CA LEU A 90 15.50 -1.19 0.62
C LEU A 90 16.60 -2.00 -0.09
N MET A 91 16.24 -2.69 -1.18
CA MET A 91 17.15 -3.48 -2.03
C MET A 91 17.70 -2.70 -3.24
N ASN A 92 17.52 -1.38 -3.31
CA ASN A 92 18.02 -0.57 -4.42
C ASN A 92 19.56 -0.53 -4.41
N ASP A 93 20.16 -1.10 -5.46
CA ASP A 93 21.63 -1.16 -5.66
C ASP A 93 22.32 0.21 -5.57
N GLU A 94 21.64 1.33 -5.81
CA GLU A 94 22.24 2.67 -5.65
C GLU A 94 22.56 3.02 -4.18
N ILE A 95 21.87 2.42 -3.22
CA ILE A 95 22.05 2.64 -1.78
C ILE A 95 23.27 1.83 -1.28
N LYS A 96 24.44 2.49 -1.24
CA LYS A 96 25.71 1.83 -0.84
C LYS A 96 25.89 1.65 0.66
N GLN A 97 25.11 2.34 1.49
CA GLN A 97 25.16 2.27 2.95
C GLN A 97 23.83 2.71 3.54
N ILE A 98 23.39 2.03 4.60
CA ILE A 98 22.21 2.38 5.40
C ILE A 98 22.66 2.55 6.86
N SER A 99 22.29 3.67 7.46
CA SER A 99 22.49 3.98 8.88
C SER A 99 21.38 3.37 9.75
N MET A 100 21.64 3.20 11.05
CA MET A 100 20.60 2.75 11.98
C MET A 100 19.45 3.76 12.11
N GLY A 101 19.69 5.08 11.98
CA GLY A 101 18.62 6.07 12.00
C GLY A 101 17.73 5.99 10.76
N ALA A 102 18.31 5.80 9.57
CA ALA A 102 17.54 5.56 8.34
C ALA A 102 16.75 4.25 8.38
N LEU A 103 17.36 3.15 8.86
CA LEU A 103 16.68 1.86 9.00
C LEU A 103 15.53 1.94 10.02
N ASN A 104 15.73 2.62 11.14
CA ASN A 104 14.67 2.85 12.13
C ASN A 104 13.57 3.79 11.60
N GLN A 105 13.88 4.74 10.71
CA GLN A 105 12.87 5.55 10.04
C GLN A 105 11.99 4.68 9.13
N LEU A 106 12.60 3.84 8.29
CA LEU A 106 11.88 2.89 7.44
C LEU A 106 11.02 1.92 8.27
N ASN A 107 11.48 1.51 9.45
CA ASN A 107 10.69 0.71 10.39
C ASN A 107 9.44 1.45 10.93
N LEU A 108 9.53 2.76 11.22
CA LEU A 108 8.36 3.57 11.61
C LEU A 108 7.35 3.70 10.46
N ASP A 109 7.86 3.84 9.24
CA ASP A 109 7.07 3.93 8.01
C ASP A 109 6.34 2.60 7.73
N LEU A 110 7.03 1.47 7.85
CA LEU A 110 6.45 0.12 7.75
C LEU A 110 5.39 -0.14 8.82
N LEU A 111 5.65 0.25 10.07
CA LEU A 111 4.70 0.11 11.18
C LEU A 111 3.38 0.87 10.91
N GLN A 112 3.43 2.01 10.19
CA GLN A 112 2.20 2.72 9.81
C GLN A 112 1.38 1.92 8.77
N CYS A 113 2.05 1.22 7.84
CA CYS A 113 1.41 0.32 6.89
C CYS A 113 0.83 -0.93 7.56
N GLU A 114 1.52 -1.51 8.55
CA GLU A 114 1.02 -2.64 9.37
C GLU A 114 -0.22 -2.24 10.18
N LEU A 115 -0.18 -1.09 10.86
CA LEU A 115 -1.32 -0.54 11.61
C LEU A 115 -2.53 -0.25 10.71
N PHE A 116 -2.30 0.18 9.46
CA PHE A 116 -3.36 0.34 8.46
C PHE A 116 -3.95 -1.01 8.01
N ALA A 117 -3.11 -2.01 7.73
CA ALA A 117 -3.59 -3.34 7.34
C ALA A 117 -4.42 -3.99 8.46
N ALA A 118 -4.00 -3.82 9.72
CA ALA A 118 -4.70 -4.32 10.91
C ALA A 118 -5.98 -3.55 11.27
N SER A 119 -6.27 -2.38 10.65
CA SER A 119 -7.44 -1.56 11.02
C SER A 119 -8.74 -1.94 10.28
N GLU A 120 -8.86 -3.17 9.77
CA GLU A 120 -9.93 -3.63 8.86
C GLU A 120 -10.34 -2.59 7.77
N PRO A 121 -9.39 -2.08 6.95
CA PRO A 121 -9.67 -1.03 5.97
C PRO A 121 -10.73 -1.43 4.92
N VAL A 122 -10.92 -2.73 4.69
CA VAL A 122 -12.10 -3.31 4.04
C VAL A 122 -12.64 -4.46 4.90
N LYS A 123 -13.96 -4.46 5.14
CA LYS A 123 -14.64 -5.47 5.95
C LYS A 123 -14.49 -6.89 5.40
N GLY A 124 -14.23 -7.84 6.29
CA GLY A 124 -14.20 -9.26 5.94
C GLY A 124 -12.99 -9.71 5.12
N LEU A 125 -11.92 -8.91 5.08
CA LEU A 125 -10.59 -9.45 4.88
C LEU A 125 -10.36 -10.51 5.96
N GLN A 126 -10.27 -11.78 5.56
CA GLN A 126 -9.87 -12.86 6.48
C GLN A 126 -8.36 -12.80 6.67
N GLU A 127 -7.91 -13.03 7.90
CA GLU A 127 -6.53 -13.46 8.14
C GLU A 127 -6.34 -14.82 7.44
N ASP A 128 -5.32 -14.95 6.60
CA ASP A 128 -4.93 -16.26 6.05
C ASP A 128 -4.34 -17.08 7.21
N ALA A 129 -5.02 -18.20 7.56
CA ALA A 129 -4.80 -18.97 8.79
C ALA A 129 -3.79 -20.13 8.67
#